data_AF-A0A3D9LBK8-F1
#
_entry.id   AF-A0A3D9LBK8-F1
#
_cell.length_a   1.000
_cell.length_b   1.000
_cell.length_c   1.000
_cell.angle_alpha   90.00
_cell.angle_beta   90.00
_cell.angle_gamma   90.00
#
_symmetry.space_group_name_H-M   'P 1'
#
loop_
_entity.id
_entity.type
_entity.pdbx_description
1 polymer ?
#
loop_
_entity_poly.entity_id
_entity_poly.type
_entity_poly.pdbx_seq_one_letter_code
_entity_poly.pdbx_strand_id
1 'polypeptide(L)'
;MTDETRLYSDRESLCRDAAGELLRILADGVRDRGAASAVLTGGGTGTGILAALSDLVSSASNISEFSEFSDSLDASDGLRSPDLRMPDWSRVHLWWGDERFLPTGDPDRNEQQAEEALLQELVARHGMPAANIHRMPAADRAAGAETMPPETQVTPETPNTQATESIMTAAEAYTSELAAHARVDPGQDDRLPVFDVVMLGVGPDAHVASLFPGLPGPLTRGATVIAVEGSPKPPPRRLSLTVEALNMAERLWFVVAGADKAEAVAEVRHARDDETTDAARWPASVVSGRDATVWWLDGAAAGQA
;
A
#
# COMPACT_ATOMS: atom_id res chain seq x y z
N MET A 1 1.03 10.42 -18.24
CA MET A 1 0.16 9.67 -17.32
C MET A 1 -0.76 8.78 -18.13
N THR A 2 -0.65 7.47 -17.99
CA THR A 2 -1.57 6.48 -18.57
C THR A 2 -2.59 6.05 -17.52
N ASP A 3 -3.86 5.88 -17.89
CA ASP A 3 -4.89 5.24 -17.05
C ASP A 3 -5.26 3.90 -17.69
N GLU A 4 -4.90 2.79 -17.03
CA GLU A 4 -5.03 1.42 -17.55
C GLU A 4 -5.96 0.59 -16.67
N THR A 5 -6.78 -0.28 -17.27
CA THR A 5 -7.58 -1.27 -16.54
C THR A 5 -7.18 -2.68 -16.92
N ARG A 6 -6.92 -3.51 -15.91
CA ARG A 6 -6.66 -4.95 -16.01
C ARG A 6 -7.78 -5.71 -15.31
N LEU A 7 -8.46 -6.57 -16.05
CA LEU A 7 -9.60 -7.35 -15.59
C LEU A 7 -9.21 -8.81 -15.35
N TYR A 8 -9.66 -9.35 -14.23
CA TYR A 8 -9.37 -10.70 -13.79
C TYR A 8 -10.66 -11.49 -13.52
N SER A 9 -10.62 -12.80 -13.72
CA SER A 9 -11.76 -13.68 -13.42
C SER A 9 -12.10 -13.72 -11.94
N ASP A 10 -11.08 -13.57 -11.09
CA ASP A 10 -11.18 -13.70 -9.65
C ASP A 10 -10.04 -12.94 -8.95
N ARG A 11 -10.18 -12.79 -7.63
CA ARG A 11 -9.16 -12.15 -6.79
C ARG A 11 -7.82 -12.88 -6.80
N GLU A 12 -7.80 -14.20 -6.95
CA GLU A 12 -6.57 -14.99 -6.83
C GLU A 12 -5.63 -14.74 -8.02
N SER A 13 -6.17 -14.81 -9.25
CA SER A 13 -5.45 -14.48 -10.48
C SER A 13 -4.98 -13.02 -10.50
N LEU A 14 -5.82 -12.10 -10.03
CA LEU A 14 -5.45 -10.70 -9.83
C LEU A 14 -4.22 -10.58 -8.91
N CYS A 15 -4.27 -11.20 -7.73
CA CYS A 15 -3.20 -11.12 -6.75
C CYS A 15 -1.88 -11.67 -7.30
N ARG A 16 -1.93 -12.80 -8.03
CA ARG A 16 -0.76 -13.46 -8.61
C ARG A 16 -0.07 -12.58 -9.67
N ASP A 17 -0.85 -12.02 -10.58
CA ASP A 17 -0.29 -11.19 -11.66
C ASP A 17 0.22 -9.85 -11.12
N ALA A 18 -0.50 -9.24 -10.17
CA ALA A 18 -0.06 -8.03 -9.49
C ALA A 18 1.24 -8.25 -8.70
N ALA A 19 1.40 -9.41 -8.04
CA ALA A 19 2.64 -9.77 -7.36
C ALA A 19 3.82 -9.91 -8.32
N GLY A 20 3.63 -10.55 -9.48
CA GLY A 20 4.65 -10.67 -10.51
C GLY A 20 5.07 -9.30 -11.09
N GLU A 21 4.11 -8.42 -11.33
CA GLU A 21 4.39 -7.06 -11.79
C GLU A 21 5.07 -6.20 -10.72
N LEU A 22 4.69 -6.35 -9.44
CA LEU A 22 5.30 -5.65 -8.31
C LEU A 22 6.79 -6.03 -8.21
N LEU A 23 7.08 -7.33 -8.26
CA LEU A 23 8.43 -7.86 -8.28
C LEU A 23 9.26 -7.27 -9.43
N ARG A 24 8.68 -7.21 -10.64
CA ARG A 24 9.33 -6.62 -11.82
C ARG A 24 9.65 -5.15 -11.62
N ILE A 25 8.70 -4.35 -11.12
CA ILE A 25 8.89 -2.92 -10.83
C ILE A 25 10.03 -2.73 -9.83
N LEU A 26 10.07 -3.54 -8.77
CA LEU A 26 11.13 -3.46 -7.76
C LEU A 26 12.50 -3.82 -8.34
N ALA A 27 12.58 -4.90 -9.13
CA ALA A 27 13.82 -5.33 -9.78
C ALA A 27 14.33 -4.28 -10.78
N ASP A 28 13.44 -3.71 -11.59
CA ASP A 28 13.78 -2.65 -12.54
C ASP A 28 14.23 -1.37 -11.80
N GLY A 29 13.54 -0.97 -10.74
CA GLY A 29 13.91 0.18 -9.92
C GLY A 29 15.31 0.03 -9.30
N VAL A 30 15.60 -1.12 -8.70
CA VAL A 30 16.93 -1.42 -8.15
C VAL A 30 18.00 -1.41 -9.25
N ARG A 31 17.73 -2.01 -10.42
CA ARG A 31 18.68 -2.02 -11.54
C ARG A 31 18.96 -0.62 -12.07
N ASP A 32 17.91 0.17 -12.29
CA ASP A 32 18.00 1.42 -13.06
C ASP A 32 18.37 2.61 -12.16
N ARG A 33 18.01 2.57 -10.88
CA ARG A 33 18.20 3.66 -9.92
C ARG A 33 19.00 3.30 -8.68
N GLY A 34 19.37 2.02 -8.51
CA GLY A 34 20.11 1.52 -7.35
C GLY A 34 19.25 1.31 -6.09
N ALA A 35 17.97 1.66 -6.12
CA ALA A 35 16.99 1.41 -5.08
C ALA A 35 15.56 1.44 -5.65
N ALA A 36 14.64 0.73 -4.99
CA ALA A 36 13.22 0.77 -5.31
C ALA A 36 12.38 0.84 -4.04
N SER A 37 11.14 1.28 -4.17
CA SER A 37 10.20 1.44 -3.07
C SER A 37 8.79 1.05 -3.47
N ALA A 38 8.07 0.43 -2.53
CA ALA A 38 6.65 0.16 -2.66
C ALA A 38 5.90 0.65 -1.41
N VAL A 39 4.76 1.29 -1.64
CA VAL A 39 3.81 1.62 -0.57
C VAL A 39 2.72 0.56 -0.56
N LEU A 40 2.66 -0.18 0.53
CA LEU A 40 1.75 -1.27 0.78
C LEU A 40 0.40 -0.75 1.30
N THR A 41 -0.63 -1.59 1.15
CA THR A 41 -1.98 -1.37 1.68
C THR A 41 -2.44 -2.63 2.40
N GLY A 42 -3.25 -2.46 3.44
CA GLY A 42 -3.98 -3.59 4.02
C GLY A 42 -5.18 -4.02 3.17
N GLY A 43 -6.05 -4.82 3.78
CA GLY A 43 -7.26 -5.35 3.13
C GLY A 43 -6.99 -6.62 2.33
N GLY A 44 -8.06 -7.39 2.06
CA GLY A 44 -7.92 -8.76 1.55
C GLY A 44 -7.16 -8.88 0.22
N THR A 45 -7.31 -7.93 -0.71
CA THR A 45 -6.58 -7.94 -1.98
C THR A 45 -5.13 -7.49 -1.81
N GLY A 46 -4.88 -6.45 -1.00
CA GLY A 46 -3.52 -5.99 -0.68
C GLY A 46 -2.68 -7.11 -0.05
N THR A 47 -3.17 -7.70 1.04
CA THR A 47 -2.52 -8.83 1.72
C THR A 47 -2.41 -10.07 0.82
N GLY A 48 -3.40 -10.30 -0.05
CA GLY A 48 -3.38 -11.39 -1.02
C GLY A 48 -2.25 -11.25 -2.06
N ILE A 49 -1.94 -10.02 -2.50
CA ILE A 49 -0.79 -9.74 -3.36
C ILE A 49 0.53 -10.03 -2.62
N LEU A 50 0.63 -9.68 -1.34
CA LEU A 50 1.82 -9.96 -0.53
C LEU A 50 2.05 -11.47 -0.36
N ALA A 51 0.98 -12.24 -0.09
CA ALA A 51 1.06 -13.69 -0.01
C ALA A 51 1.49 -14.32 -1.35
N ALA A 52 0.89 -13.87 -2.46
CA ALA A 52 1.30 -14.33 -3.79
C ALA A 52 2.75 -13.96 -4.13
N LEU A 53 3.24 -12.80 -3.68
CA LEU A 53 4.64 -12.41 -3.82
C LEU A 53 5.55 -13.32 -3.00
N SER A 54 5.16 -13.68 -1.77
CA SER A 54 5.88 -14.63 -0.92
C SER A 54 6.05 -15.99 -1.59
N ASP A 55 4.98 -16.51 -2.20
CA ASP A 55 5.01 -17.76 -2.97
C ASP A 55 5.95 -17.67 -4.18
N LEU A 56 5.92 -16.54 -4.91
CA LEU A 56 6.78 -16.30 -6.07
C LEU A 56 8.26 -16.27 -5.70
N VAL A 57 8.64 -15.51 -4.66
CA VAL A 57 10.04 -15.38 -4.25
C VAL A 57 10.57 -16.67 -3.64
N SER A 58 9.75 -17.39 -2.88
CA SER A 58 10.09 -18.71 -2.33
C SER A 58 10.34 -19.74 -3.43
N SER A 59 9.48 -19.74 -4.45
CA SER A 59 9.61 -20.66 -5.60
C SER A 59 10.84 -20.38 -6.44
N ALA A 60 11.18 -19.10 -6.65
CA ALA A 60 12.36 -18.70 -7.41
C ALA A 60 13.68 -19.10 -6.71
N SER A 61 13.75 -18.98 -5.39
CA SER A 61 14.90 -19.45 -4.60
C SER A 61 15.14 -20.95 -4.78
N ASN A 62 14.07 -21.75 -4.73
CA ASN A 62 14.17 -23.20 -4.94
C ASN A 62 14.67 -23.55 -6.36
N ILE A 63 14.27 -22.81 -7.38
CA ILE A 63 14.75 -23.05 -8.76
C ILE A 63 16.24 -22.70 -8.90
N SER A 64 16.71 -21.64 -8.24
CA SER A 64 18.13 -21.26 -8.28
C SER A 64 19.04 -22.31 -7.64
N GLU A 65 18.59 -23.00 -6.59
CA GLU A 65 19.30 -24.14 -5.97
C GLU A 65 19.31 -25.41 -6.86
N PHE A 66 18.31 -25.59 -7.73
CA PHE A 66 18.24 -26.72 -8.67
C PHE A 66 18.87 -26.45 -10.04
N SER A 67 19.24 -25.20 -10.35
CA SER A 67 19.80 -24.81 -11.65
C SER A 67 21.24 -25.31 -11.89
N GLU A 68 21.89 -25.94 -10.90
CA GLU A 68 23.11 -26.73 -11.13
C GLU A 68 22.85 -28.04 -11.91
N PHE A 69 21.60 -28.36 -12.29
CA PHE A 69 21.24 -29.63 -12.94
C PHE A 69 20.34 -29.56 -14.19
N SER A 70 20.27 -28.46 -14.93
CA SER A 70 19.49 -28.42 -16.18
C SER A 70 20.16 -27.73 -17.38
N ASP A 71 21.29 -28.28 -17.83
CA ASP A 71 21.52 -28.35 -19.28
C ASP A 71 20.68 -29.52 -19.80
N SER A 72 19.69 -29.23 -20.65
CA SER A 72 18.74 -30.16 -21.29
C SER A 72 17.43 -30.46 -20.55
N LEU A 73 16.43 -29.59 -20.71
CA LEU A 73 15.05 -30.03 -20.90
C LEU A 73 14.37 -29.12 -21.93
N ASP A 74 13.77 -29.76 -22.93
CA ASP A 74 13.22 -29.17 -24.15
C ASP A 74 12.03 -28.23 -23.91
N ALA A 75 12.02 -27.13 -24.67
CA ALA A 75 11.01 -26.09 -24.68
C ALA A 75 9.75 -26.49 -25.47
N SER A 76 8.96 -27.45 -24.97
CA SER A 76 7.72 -27.88 -25.64
C SER A 76 6.41 -27.41 -25.00
N ASP A 77 6.42 -26.75 -23.84
CA ASP A 77 5.23 -26.08 -23.31
C ASP A 77 5.38 -24.56 -23.40
N GLY A 78 4.52 -23.94 -24.20
CA GLY A 78 4.52 -22.51 -24.54
C GLY A 78 4.23 -21.54 -23.39
N LEU A 79 4.47 -21.94 -22.13
CA LEU A 79 4.51 -21.04 -21.00
C LEU A 79 5.96 -20.54 -20.89
N ARG A 80 6.27 -19.41 -21.54
CA ARG A 80 7.53 -18.70 -21.25
C ARG A 80 7.56 -18.49 -19.74
N SER A 81 8.50 -19.12 -19.05
CA SER A 81 8.83 -18.73 -17.69
C SER A 81 9.06 -17.23 -17.73
N PRO A 82 8.28 -16.40 -17.00
CA PRO A 82 8.59 -14.99 -16.93
C PRO A 82 10.06 -14.89 -16.48
N ASP A 83 10.83 -14.00 -17.11
CA ASP A 83 12.19 -13.69 -16.70
C ASP A 83 12.10 -12.97 -15.34
N LEU A 84 11.76 -13.74 -14.29
CA LEU A 84 11.53 -13.29 -12.93
C LEU A 84 12.88 -12.97 -12.33
N ARG A 85 13.26 -11.71 -12.44
CA ARG A 85 14.48 -11.20 -11.82
C ARG A 85 14.17 -10.78 -10.39
N MET A 86 14.84 -11.40 -9.43
CA MET A 86 14.77 -10.98 -8.03
C MET A 86 15.49 -9.63 -7.86
N PRO A 87 14.88 -8.63 -7.19
CA PRO A 87 15.61 -7.45 -6.77
C PRO A 87 16.66 -7.81 -5.71
N ASP A 88 17.72 -7.01 -5.60
CA ASP A 88 18.52 -6.96 -4.38
C ASP A 88 17.66 -6.35 -3.27
N TRP A 89 17.12 -7.19 -2.38
CA TRP A 89 16.23 -6.78 -1.30
C TRP A 89 16.87 -5.82 -0.30
N SER A 90 18.21 -5.73 -0.26
CA SER A 90 18.91 -4.71 0.53
C SER A 90 18.74 -3.28 0.00
N ARG A 91 18.21 -3.16 -1.23
CA ARG A 91 17.94 -1.90 -1.94
C ARG A 91 16.45 -1.60 -2.10
N VAL A 92 15.58 -2.47 -1.57
CA VAL A 92 14.12 -2.27 -1.60
C VAL A 92 13.67 -1.67 -0.28
N HIS A 93 12.83 -0.63 -0.33
CA HIS A 93 12.20 0.03 0.81
C HIS A 93 10.68 -0.18 0.79
N LEU A 94 10.10 -0.65 1.89
CA LEU A 94 8.67 -0.88 2.02
C LEU A 94 8.05 0.13 2.99
N TRP A 95 6.92 0.70 2.58
CA TRP A 95 6.16 1.73 3.28
C TRP A 95 4.69 1.33 3.38
N TRP A 96 3.89 2.06 4.16
CA TRP A 96 2.43 1.92 4.20
C TRP A 96 1.74 3.20 3.76
N GLY A 97 0.61 3.05 3.07
CA GLY A 97 -0.25 4.15 2.66
C GLY A 97 -1.15 4.64 3.78
N ASP A 98 -1.58 3.72 4.65
CA ASP A 98 -2.30 4.00 5.89
C ASP A 98 -2.04 2.91 6.93
N GLU A 99 -2.41 3.18 8.17
CA GLU A 99 -2.32 2.23 9.27
C GLU A 99 -3.40 2.47 10.32
N ARG A 100 -3.85 1.38 10.92
CA ARG A 100 -4.76 1.37 12.06
C ARG A 100 -3.94 1.68 13.29
N PHE A 101 -4.25 2.77 13.99
CA PHE A 101 -3.49 3.21 15.15
C PHE A 101 -3.86 2.38 16.39
N LEU A 102 -3.42 1.12 16.36
CA LEU A 102 -3.64 0.08 17.35
C LEU A 102 -2.31 -0.32 18.01
N PRO A 103 -2.32 -1.08 19.11
CA PRO A 103 -1.10 -1.59 19.74
C PRO A 103 -0.26 -2.45 18.79
N THR A 104 1.04 -2.53 19.08
CA THR A 104 1.96 -3.43 18.37
C THR A 104 1.47 -4.89 18.42
N GLY A 105 1.45 -5.57 17.27
CA GLY A 105 1.04 -6.97 17.16
C GLY A 105 -0.48 -7.20 17.12
N ASP A 106 -1.29 -6.14 17.08
CA ASP A 106 -2.73 -6.27 16.89
C ASP A 106 -3.05 -6.78 15.47
N PRO A 107 -3.91 -7.82 15.32
CA PRO A 107 -4.19 -8.46 14.03
C PRO A 107 -4.90 -7.55 13.01
N ASP A 108 -5.54 -6.47 13.47
CA ASP A 108 -6.21 -5.51 12.60
C ASP A 108 -5.24 -4.47 12.02
N ARG A 109 -3.96 -4.50 12.40
CA ARG A 109 -2.97 -3.63 11.79
C ARG A 109 -2.50 -4.14 10.43
N ASN A 110 -2.28 -3.19 9.53
CA ASN A 110 -1.82 -3.47 8.18
C ASN A 110 -0.39 -4.03 8.20
N GLU A 111 0.49 -3.57 9.10
CA GLU A 111 1.85 -4.11 9.18
C GLU A 111 1.86 -5.55 9.70
N GLN A 112 1.03 -5.89 10.68
CA GLN A 112 0.94 -7.25 11.22
C GLN A 112 0.49 -8.25 10.15
N GLN A 113 -0.50 -7.88 9.33
CA GLN A 113 -0.95 -8.71 8.21
C GLN A 113 0.14 -8.88 7.14
N ALA A 114 0.91 -7.82 6.85
CA ALA A 114 2.03 -7.90 5.91
C ALA A 114 3.19 -8.73 6.48
N GLU A 115 3.44 -8.65 7.78
CA GLU A 115 4.47 -9.41 8.49
C GLU A 115 4.25 -10.91 8.29
N GLU A 116 3.01 -11.38 8.49
CA GLU A 116 2.60 -12.76 8.28
C GLU A 116 2.59 -13.18 6.81
N ALA A 117 2.19 -12.28 5.91
CA ALA A 117 2.03 -12.61 4.50
C ALA A 117 3.36 -12.63 3.71
N LEU A 118 4.35 -11.80 4.08
CA LEU A 118 5.54 -11.58 3.25
C LEU A 118 6.80 -11.18 4.03
N LEU A 119 6.71 -10.25 4.99
CA LEU A 119 7.93 -9.58 5.49
C LEU A 119 8.86 -10.56 6.22
N GLN A 120 8.32 -11.52 6.97
CA GLN A 120 9.12 -12.56 7.61
C GLN A 120 9.92 -13.37 6.60
N GLU A 121 9.33 -13.70 5.44
CA GLU A 121 10.00 -14.43 4.36
C GLU A 121 11.14 -13.59 3.77
N LEU A 122 10.87 -12.33 3.45
CA LEU A 122 11.87 -11.43 2.86
C LEU A 122 13.07 -11.18 3.79
N VAL A 123 12.81 -10.99 5.08
CA VAL A 123 13.87 -10.77 6.08
C VAL A 123 14.64 -12.06 6.35
N ALA A 124 13.94 -13.16 6.61
CA ALA A 124 14.57 -14.40 7.06
C ALA A 124 15.29 -15.15 5.94
N ARG A 125 14.78 -15.11 4.70
CA ARG A 125 15.31 -15.90 3.59
C ARG A 125 15.89 -15.09 2.43
N HIS A 126 15.49 -13.83 2.28
CA HIS A 126 15.92 -13.02 1.14
C HIS A 126 16.82 -11.82 1.51
N GLY A 127 17.22 -11.71 2.77
CA GLY A 127 18.22 -10.73 3.21
C GLY A 127 17.73 -9.29 3.22
N MET A 128 16.42 -9.05 3.24
CA MET A 128 15.88 -7.70 3.39
C MET A 128 16.25 -7.13 4.77
N PRO A 129 16.92 -5.97 4.86
CA PRO A 129 17.19 -5.32 6.14
C PRO A 129 15.89 -4.85 6.79
N ALA A 130 15.72 -5.14 8.09
CA ALA A 130 14.55 -4.66 8.83
C ALA A 130 14.42 -3.13 8.83
N ALA A 131 15.54 -2.41 8.70
CA ALA A 131 15.59 -0.95 8.58
C ALA A 131 15.01 -0.41 7.26
N ASN A 132 14.83 -1.26 6.25
CA ASN A 132 14.16 -0.89 5.00
C ASN A 132 12.63 -1.14 5.06
N ILE A 133 12.11 -1.55 6.21
CA ILE A 133 10.67 -1.75 6.43
C ILE A 133 10.17 -0.63 7.34
N HIS A 134 9.66 0.42 6.72
CA HIS A 134 9.27 1.66 7.37
C HIS A 134 7.82 1.59 7.84
N ARG A 135 7.61 1.14 9.07
CA ARG A 135 6.28 0.92 9.66
C ARG A 135 5.70 2.24 10.17
N MET A 136 4.42 2.48 9.92
CA MET A 136 3.70 3.54 10.64
C MET A 136 3.67 3.22 12.16
N PRO A 137 3.85 4.21 13.05
CA PRO A 137 3.92 3.95 14.48
C PRO A 137 2.63 3.35 15.07
N ALA A 138 2.82 2.41 15.98
CA ALA A 138 1.76 1.81 16.80
C ALA A 138 1.30 2.75 17.94
N ALA A 139 0.10 2.52 18.46
CA ALA A 139 -0.46 3.31 19.56
C ALA A 139 0.37 3.27 20.85
N ASP A 140 0.99 2.12 21.14
CA ASP A 140 1.82 1.88 22.33
C ASP A 140 3.27 2.34 22.19
N ARG A 141 3.69 2.74 20.98
CA ARG A 141 5.02 3.31 20.71
C ARG A 141 5.04 4.83 20.65
N ALA A 142 3.92 5.45 20.29
CA ALA A 142 3.78 6.90 20.20
C ALA A 142 3.50 7.56 21.56
N ALA A 143 2.69 6.92 22.40
CA ALA A 143 2.59 7.28 23.81
C ALA A 143 3.78 6.65 24.53
N GLY A 144 4.76 7.42 24.99
CA GLY A 144 5.92 6.87 25.69
C GLY A 144 5.50 5.94 26.84
N ALA A 145 5.57 4.62 26.61
CA ALA A 145 5.49 3.51 27.57
C ALA A 145 4.49 3.60 28.74
N GLU A 146 3.36 4.31 28.62
CA GLU A 146 2.26 4.24 29.59
C GLU A 146 1.01 3.69 28.89
N THR A 147 0.54 2.56 29.41
CA THR A 147 -0.57 1.76 28.88
C THR A 147 -1.80 2.61 28.60
N MET A 148 -2.21 2.68 27.32
CA MET A 148 -3.50 3.26 26.96
C MET A 148 -4.64 2.48 27.66
N PRO A 149 -5.61 3.16 28.28
CA PRO A 149 -6.76 2.48 28.87
C PRO A 149 -7.55 1.75 27.76
N PRO A 150 -8.19 0.60 28.07
CA PRO A 150 -8.96 -0.15 27.09
C PRO A 150 -10.08 0.72 26.47
N GLU A 151 -10.27 0.59 25.16
CA GLU A 151 -11.16 1.43 24.33
C GLU A 151 -12.65 1.40 24.70
N THR A 152 -13.05 0.63 25.71
CA THR A 152 -14.44 0.47 26.17
C THR A 152 -14.96 1.61 27.04
N GLN A 153 -14.16 2.64 27.34
CA GLN A 153 -14.55 3.77 28.21
C GLN A 153 -14.34 5.17 27.59
N VAL A 154 -14.49 5.32 26.28
CA VAL A 154 -14.57 6.66 25.67
C VAL A 154 -16.04 7.03 25.48
N THR A 155 -16.58 7.84 26.39
CA THR A 155 -17.87 8.52 26.15
C THR A 155 -17.66 9.68 25.18
N PRO A 156 -18.66 10.05 24.34
CA PRO A 156 -18.49 11.04 23.27
C PRO A 156 -18.21 12.47 23.73
N GLU A 157 -18.26 12.75 25.04
CA GLU A 157 -18.44 14.11 25.55
C GLU A 157 -17.15 14.80 26.03
N THR A 158 -16.01 14.10 26.06
CA THR A 158 -14.71 14.72 26.38
C THR A 158 -13.62 14.21 25.44
N PRO A 159 -13.05 15.05 24.57
CA PRO A 159 -11.88 14.66 23.77
C PRO A 159 -10.75 14.24 24.71
N ASN A 160 -10.24 13.02 24.54
CA ASN A 160 -9.04 12.59 25.25
C ASN A 160 -7.82 13.28 24.62
N THR A 161 -7.47 14.47 25.12
CA THR A 161 -6.36 15.28 24.62
C THR A 161 -5.06 14.49 24.47
N GLN A 162 -4.78 13.57 25.41
CA GLN A 162 -3.57 12.72 25.38
C GLN A 162 -3.59 11.73 24.22
N ALA A 163 -4.76 11.19 23.87
CA ALA A 163 -4.92 10.30 22.73
C ALA A 163 -4.75 11.03 21.39
N THR A 164 -5.25 12.26 21.28
CA THR A 164 -5.09 13.11 20.08
C THR A 164 -3.63 13.57 19.93
N GLU A 165 -2.97 13.99 21.01
CA GLU A 165 -1.54 14.33 20.98
C GLU A 165 -0.65 13.14 20.57
N SER A 166 -0.99 11.94 21.04
CA SER A 166 -0.27 10.70 20.70
C SER A 166 -0.32 10.38 19.20
N ILE A 167 -1.50 10.46 18.57
CA ILE A 167 -1.62 10.14 17.13
C ILE A 167 -1.00 11.23 16.23
N MET A 168 -1.05 12.50 16.64
CA MET A 168 -0.37 13.58 15.91
C MET A 168 1.15 13.39 15.96
N THR A 169 1.69 13.04 17.13
CA THR A 169 3.12 12.69 17.30
C THR A 169 3.51 11.50 16.42
N ALA A 170 2.62 10.51 16.30
CA ALA A 170 2.85 9.36 15.42
C ALA A 170 2.89 9.75 13.92
N ALA A 171 2.02 10.66 13.48
CA ALA A 171 2.03 11.17 12.11
C ALA A 171 3.32 11.97 11.82
N GLU A 172 3.79 12.78 12.77
CA GLU A 172 5.05 13.52 12.65
C GLU A 172 6.26 12.60 12.62
N ALA A 173 6.27 11.52 13.42
CA ALA A 173 7.32 10.52 13.41
C ALA A 173 7.42 9.82 12.04
N TYR A 174 6.28 9.42 11.46
CA TYR A 174 6.28 8.82 10.12
C TYR A 174 6.64 9.82 9.01
N THR A 175 6.27 11.10 9.18
CA THR A 175 6.74 12.18 8.30
C THR A 175 8.26 12.33 8.35
N SER A 176 8.85 12.24 9.53
CA SER A 176 10.30 12.32 9.73
C SER A 176 11.03 11.11 9.13
N GLU A 177 10.45 9.92 9.28
CA GLU A 177 10.95 8.68 8.66
C GLU A 177 10.99 8.79 7.12
N LEU A 178 9.90 9.27 6.52
CA LEU A 178 9.83 9.54 5.08
C LEU A 178 10.89 10.56 4.65
N ALA A 179 11.00 11.68 5.36
CA ALA A 179 12.00 12.71 5.04
C ALA A 179 13.45 12.21 5.15
N ALA A 180 13.72 11.24 6.02
CA ALA A 180 15.05 10.69 6.22
C ALA A 180 15.44 9.62 5.20
N HIS A 181 14.47 8.84 4.70
CA HIS A 181 14.76 7.60 3.96
C HIS A 181 14.11 7.50 2.58
N ALA A 182 13.02 8.22 2.31
CA ALA A 182 12.36 8.17 1.02
C ALA A 182 13.13 9.00 -0.03
N ARG A 183 13.01 8.57 -1.30
CA ARG A 183 13.55 9.32 -2.43
C ARG A 183 12.80 10.65 -2.56
N VAL A 184 13.53 11.72 -2.86
CA VAL A 184 12.97 12.99 -3.34
C VAL A 184 13.59 13.33 -4.68
N ASP A 185 12.80 13.78 -5.64
CA ASP A 185 13.31 14.21 -6.94
C ASP A 185 13.78 15.67 -6.84
N PRO A 186 14.98 16.02 -7.34
CA PRO A 186 15.47 17.39 -7.31
C PRO A 186 14.50 18.38 -7.96
N GLY A 187 14.24 19.50 -7.28
CA GLY A 187 13.37 20.55 -7.79
C GLY A 187 11.87 20.32 -7.57
N GLN A 188 11.49 19.29 -6.80
CA GLN A 188 10.14 19.11 -6.26
C GLN A 188 10.04 19.65 -4.82
N ASP A 189 8.83 19.60 -4.23
CA ASP A 189 8.65 19.90 -2.80
C ASP A 189 9.36 18.81 -1.98
N ASP A 190 10.46 19.17 -1.31
CA ASP A 190 11.30 18.24 -0.53
C ASP A 190 10.56 17.53 0.61
N ARG A 191 9.35 17.98 0.98
CA ARG A 191 8.48 17.25 1.93
C ARG A 191 7.87 15.98 1.32
N LEU A 192 7.72 15.94 0.00
CA LEU A 192 6.94 14.95 -0.70
C LEU A 192 7.84 13.82 -1.24
N PRO A 193 7.72 12.59 -0.71
CA PRO A 193 8.51 11.45 -1.14
C PRO A 193 8.06 10.96 -2.51
N VAL A 194 8.97 10.38 -3.30
CA VAL A 194 8.68 9.73 -4.58
C VAL A 194 8.74 8.22 -4.40
N PHE A 195 7.68 7.53 -4.83
CA PHE A 195 7.55 6.09 -4.73
C PHE A 195 7.50 5.44 -6.11
N ASP A 196 8.07 4.24 -6.27
CA ASP A 196 8.04 3.55 -7.57
C ASP A 196 6.67 2.91 -7.85
N VAL A 197 6.01 2.45 -6.79
CA VAL A 197 4.63 1.96 -6.82
C VAL A 197 3.90 2.23 -5.51
N VAL A 198 2.66 2.68 -5.59
CA VAL A 198 1.72 2.80 -4.47
C VAL A 198 0.54 1.88 -4.73
N MET A 199 0.26 0.96 -3.82
CA MET A 199 -0.92 0.10 -3.87
C MET A 199 -2.01 0.65 -2.95
N LEU A 200 -3.24 0.73 -3.45
CA LEU A 200 -4.41 1.18 -2.69
C LEU A 200 -5.60 0.26 -2.95
N GLY A 201 -6.31 -0.11 -1.88
CA GLY A 201 -7.69 -0.56 -2.02
C GLY A 201 -8.64 0.63 -2.27
N VAL A 202 -9.85 0.33 -2.73
CA VAL A 202 -10.95 1.30 -2.80
C VAL A 202 -12.10 0.75 -1.95
N GLY A 203 -12.61 1.56 -1.02
CA GLY A 203 -13.79 1.20 -0.25
C GLY A 203 -15.10 1.33 -1.03
N PRO A 204 -16.20 0.75 -0.53
CA PRO A 204 -17.56 0.92 -1.10
C PRO A 204 -18.06 2.37 -1.07
N ASP A 205 -17.38 3.23 -0.32
CA ASP A 205 -17.57 4.67 -0.15
C ASP A 205 -16.49 5.47 -0.91
N ALA A 206 -15.76 4.86 -1.84
CA ALA A 206 -14.68 5.48 -2.62
C ALA A 206 -13.49 6.05 -1.80
N HIS A 207 -13.37 5.69 -0.51
CA HIS A 207 -12.18 6.03 0.28
C HIS A 207 -10.97 5.23 -0.23
N VAL A 208 -9.79 5.82 -0.07
CA VAL A 208 -8.47 5.19 -0.29
C VAL A 208 -7.61 5.47 0.92
N ALA A 209 -6.64 4.59 1.23
CA ALA A 209 -5.84 4.71 2.45
C ALA A 209 -6.79 4.93 3.65
N SER A 210 -6.59 5.98 4.45
CA SER A 210 -7.55 6.43 5.46
C SER A 210 -8.16 7.80 5.13
N LEU A 211 -8.34 8.10 3.84
CA LEU A 211 -8.94 9.33 3.32
C LEU A 211 -10.42 9.08 2.99
N PHE A 212 -11.31 9.41 3.92
CA PHE A 212 -12.75 9.13 3.80
C PHE A 212 -13.55 10.33 3.27
N PRO A 213 -14.63 10.10 2.50
CA PRO A 213 -15.59 11.16 2.17
C PRO A 213 -16.14 11.83 3.44
N GLY A 214 -16.32 13.14 3.38
CA GLY A 214 -16.85 13.94 4.49
C GLY A 214 -15.89 14.18 5.67
N LEU A 215 -14.71 13.55 5.68
CA LEU A 215 -13.62 13.89 6.62
C LEU A 215 -12.67 14.94 5.98
N PRO A 216 -11.89 15.69 6.77
CA PRO A 216 -10.99 16.71 6.22
C PRO A 216 -9.78 16.13 5.46
N GLY A 217 -9.40 14.87 5.72
CA GLY A 217 -8.18 14.24 5.19
C GLY A 217 -7.96 14.39 3.68
N PRO A 218 -8.94 14.06 2.81
CA PRO A 218 -8.81 14.24 1.34
C PRO A 218 -8.53 15.69 0.90
N LEU A 219 -8.91 16.68 1.72
CA LEU A 219 -8.74 18.10 1.44
C LEU A 219 -7.49 18.70 2.07
N THR A 220 -6.80 17.96 2.94
CA THR A 220 -5.57 18.45 3.59
C THR A 220 -4.48 18.74 2.54
N ARG A 221 -3.76 19.84 2.74
CA ARG A 221 -2.65 20.31 1.91
C ARG A 221 -1.46 20.68 2.79
N GLY A 222 -0.25 20.65 2.24
CA GLY A 222 0.96 21.03 2.97
C GLY A 222 1.39 20.02 4.04
N ALA A 223 0.93 18.78 3.96
CA ALA A 223 1.32 17.68 4.86
C ALA A 223 1.56 16.39 4.08
N THR A 224 2.53 15.58 4.52
CA THR A 224 2.87 14.29 3.89
C THR A 224 2.07 13.16 4.54
N VAL A 225 1.93 13.20 5.87
CA VAL A 225 1.20 12.22 6.69
C VAL A 225 0.22 12.98 7.57
N ILE A 226 -0.94 12.40 7.83
CA ILE A 226 -1.96 12.95 8.73
C ILE A 226 -2.42 11.91 9.76
N ALA A 227 -2.78 12.39 10.94
CA ALA A 227 -3.64 11.66 11.85
C ALA A 227 -5.09 11.76 11.36
N VAL A 228 -5.80 10.64 11.40
CA VAL A 228 -7.21 10.53 11.06
C VAL A 228 -7.95 10.09 12.31
N GLU A 229 -8.84 10.95 12.77
CA GLU A 229 -9.76 10.69 13.86
C GLU A 229 -11.19 10.56 13.32
N GLY A 230 -12.02 9.77 14.00
CA GLY A 230 -13.43 9.61 13.62
C GLY A 230 -13.63 8.87 12.30
N SER A 231 -12.73 7.95 11.93
CA SER A 231 -12.94 7.05 10.79
C SER A 231 -14.32 6.38 10.90
N PRO A 232 -15.16 6.42 9.84
CA PRO A 232 -16.48 5.79 9.86
C PRO A 232 -16.40 4.26 9.87
N LYS A 233 -15.20 3.70 9.70
CA LYS A 233 -14.91 2.27 9.77
C LYS A 233 -13.98 1.98 10.95
N PRO A 234 -14.28 0.99 11.79
CA PRO A 234 -13.42 0.66 12.92
C PRO A 234 -12.02 0.22 12.44
N PRO A 235 -10.96 0.46 13.23
CA PRO A 235 -10.93 1.38 14.37
C PRO A 235 -10.99 2.86 13.94
N PRO A 236 -11.46 3.77 14.83
CA PRO A 236 -11.72 5.17 14.50
C PRO A 236 -10.46 6.02 14.28
N ARG A 237 -9.30 5.55 14.77
CA ARG A 237 -8.02 6.27 14.73
C ARG A 237 -7.05 5.59 13.79
N ARG A 238 -6.52 6.36 12.84
CA ARG A 238 -5.65 5.86 11.77
C ARG A 238 -4.59 6.90 11.41
N LEU A 239 -3.50 6.43 10.82
CA LEU A 239 -2.52 7.27 10.13
C LEU A 239 -2.72 7.11 8.63
N SER A 240 -2.52 8.18 7.86
CA SER A 240 -2.66 8.13 6.39
C SER A 240 -1.61 9.00 5.72
N LEU A 241 -1.08 8.53 4.60
CA LEU A 241 -0.52 9.43 3.59
C LEU A 241 -1.62 10.35 3.06
N THR A 242 -1.26 11.58 2.72
CA THR A 242 -2.15 12.56 2.11
C THR A 242 -2.30 12.33 0.60
N VAL A 243 -3.29 12.97 -0.01
CA VAL A 243 -3.44 13.00 -1.49
C VAL A 243 -2.16 13.52 -2.16
N GLU A 244 -1.52 14.55 -1.60
CA GLU A 244 -0.26 15.09 -2.12
C GLU A 244 0.84 14.03 -2.15
N ALA A 245 1.02 13.29 -1.05
CA ALA A 245 2.03 12.24 -0.96
C ALA A 245 1.72 11.03 -1.86
N LEU A 246 0.46 10.60 -1.94
CA LEU A 246 0.04 9.48 -2.80
C LEU A 246 0.26 9.80 -4.29
N ASN A 247 0.05 11.06 -4.70
CA ASN A 247 0.22 11.50 -6.09
C ASN A 247 1.69 11.60 -6.55
N MET A 248 2.64 11.37 -5.64
CA MET A 248 4.06 11.30 -6.00
C MET A 248 4.50 9.93 -6.51
N ALA A 249 3.62 8.94 -6.48
CA ALA A 249 3.90 7.62 -7.03
C ALA A 249 4.19 7.72 -8.53
N GLU A 250 5.27 7.10 -9.02
CA GLU A 250 5.44 6.87 -10.46
C GLU A 250 4.25 6.04 -10.99
N ARG A 251 3.89 4.98 -10.26
CA ARG A 251 2.75 4.11 -10.55
C ARG A 251 1.81 4.04 -9.36
N LEU A 252 0.54 4.33 -9.56
CA LEU A 252 -0.50 4.14 -8.56
C LEU A 252 -1.41 2.98 -8.98
N TRP A 253 -1.60 2.01 -8.10
CA TRP A 253 -2.46 0.87 -8.33
C TRP A 253 -3.69 0.92 -7.46
N PHE A 254 -4.86 0.80 -8.09
CA PHE A 254 -6.08 0.40 -7.40
C PHE A 254 -6.21 -1.11 -7.50
N VAL A 255 -6.14 -1.80 -6.36
CA VAL A 255 -6.25 -3.28 -6.28
C VAL A 255 -7.58 -3.66 -5.63
N VAL A 256 -8.59 -3.90 -6.45
CA VAL A 256 -9.99 -3.97 -6.00
C VAL A 256 -10.64 -5.28 -6.44
N ALA A 257 -11.20 -6.00 -5.48
CA ALA A 257 -11.94 -7.24 -5.74
C ALA A 257 -13.22 -7.27 -4.92
N GLY A 258 -14.30 -7.79 -5.50
CA GLY A 258 -15.59 -7.98 -4.85
C GLY A 258 -16.69 -7.00 -5.29
N ALA A 259 -17.92 -7.53 -5.34
CA ALA A 259 -19.10 -6.82 -5.84
C ALA A 259 -19.51 -5.62 -4.97
N ASP A 260 -19.17 -5.63 -3.68
CA ASP A 260 -19.47 -4.51 -2.78
C ASP A 260 -18.69 -3.24 -3.13
N LYS A 261 -17.68 -3.33 -4.01
CA LYS A 261 -16.89 -2.19 -4.49
C LYS A 261 -17.35 -1.64 -5.84
N ALA A 262 -18.20 -2.37 -6.56
CA ALA A 262 -18.48 -2.10 -7.96
C ALA A 262 -19.06 -0.71 -8.22
N GLU A 263 -19.99 -0.26 -7.37
CA GLU A 263 -20.59 1.08 -7.48
C GLU A 263 -19.55 2.19 -7.28
N ALA A 264 -18.73 2.10 -6.22
CA ALA A 264 -17.68 3.08 -5.96
C ALA A 264 -16.63 3.11 -7.08
N VAL A 265 -16.22 1.96 -7.60
CA VAL A 265 -15.29 1.87 -8.74
C VAL A 265 -15.91 2.55 -9.97
N ALA A 266 -17.17 2.29 -10.28
CA ALA A 266 -17.86 2.91 -11.41
C ALA A 266 -17.97 4.44 -11.24
N GLU A 267 -18.39 4.92 -10.07
CA GLU A 267 -18.49 6.36 -9.79
C GLU A 267 -17.13 7.06 -9.89
N VAL A 268 -16.08 6.49 -9.30
CA VAL A 268 -14.73 7.05 -9.33
C VAL A 268 -14.20 7.12 -10.76
N ARG A 269 -14.37 6.04 -11.53
CA ARG A 269 -13.91 6.00 -12.93
C ARG A 269 -14.68 6.99 -13.79
N HIS A 270 -16.00 7.06 -13.64
CA HIS A 270 -16.82 8.05 -14.35
C HIS A 270 -16.40 9.49 -14.00
N ALA A 271 -16.16 9.78 -12.73
CA ALA A 271 -15.68 11.10 -12.31
C ALA A 271 -14.31 11.46 -12.90
N ARG A 272 -13.42 10.47 -13.10
CA ARG A 272 -12.12 10.66 -13.76
C ARG A 272 -12.26 10.88 -15.26
N ASP A 273 -13.07 10.06 -15.93
CA ASP A 273 -13.30 10.13 -17.38
C ASP A 273 -13.96 11.47 -17.79
N ASP A 274 -14.87 11.98 -16.96
CA ASP A 274 -15.58 13.24 -17.20
C ASP A 274 -14.86 14.48 -16.64
N GLU A 275 -13.66 14.33 -16.05
CA GLU A 275 -12.91 15.40 -15.37
C GLU A 275 -13.71 16.11 -14.25
N THR A 276 -14.58 15.37 -13.57
CA THR A 276 -15.46 15.85 -12.48
C THR A 276 -15.05 15.32 -11.10
N THR A 277 -13.77 14.96 -10.94
CA THR A 277 -13.21 14.43 -9.69
C THR A 277 -13.46 15.36 -8.50
N ASP A 278 -13.77 14.78 -7.34
CA ASP A 278 -14.05 15.53 -6.11
C ASP A 278 -13.48 14.76 -4.91
N ALA A 279 -12.47 15.34 -4.25
CA ALA A 279 -11.81 14.72 -3.11
C ALA A 279 -12.76 14.53 -1.91
N ALA A 280 -13.74 15.42 -1.73
CA ALA A 280 -14.65 15.36 -0.60
C ALA A 280 -15.72 14.28 -0.77
N ARG A 281 -16.10 13.99 -2.03
CA ARG A 281 -17.10 12.97 -2.38
C ARG A 281 -16.48 11.61 -2.68
N TRP A 282 -15.42 11.60 -3.49
CA TRP A 282 -14.74 10.41 -3.98
C TRP A 282 -13.22 10.57 -3.82
N PRO A 283 -12.64 10.34 -2.62
CA PRO A 283 -11.21 10.47 -2.39
C PRO A 283 -10.34 9.71 -3.41
N ALA A 284 -10.76 8.52 -3.85
CA ALA A 284 -10.08 7.75 -4.89
C ALA A 284 -10.00 8.47 -6.26
N SER A 285 -10.92 9.38 -6.56
CA SER A 285 -10.97 10.08 -7.85
C SER A 285 -9.83 11.08 -8.05
N VAL A 286 -9.24 11.58 -6.95
CA VAL A 286 -8.19 12.61 -6.98
C VAL A 286 -6.77 12.07 -6.77
N VAL A 287 -6.62 10.74 -6.62
CA VAL A 287 -5.30 10.10 -6.53
C VAL A 287 -4.89 9.46 -7.86
N SER A 288 -3.69 9.73 -8.33
CA SER A 288 -3.15 9.24 -9.60
C SER A 288 -1.64 9.16 -9.57
N GLY A 289 -1.06 8.15 -10.22
CA GLY A 289 0.39 8.09 -10.41
C GLY A 289 0.85 9.08 -11.48
N ARG A 290 2.07 9.60 -11.34
CA ARG A 290 2.69 10.55 -12.28
C ARG A 290 2.85 9.96 -13.68
N ASP A 291 3.28 8.70 -13.73
CA ASP A 291 3.51 8.00 -15.00
C ASP A 291 2.31 7.13 -15.38
N ALA A 292 1.77 6.36 -14.42
CA ALA A 292 0.61 5.50 -14.64
C ALA A 292 -0.32 5.38 -13.43
N THR A 293 -1.62 5.31 -13.70
CA THR A 293 -2.63 4.77 -12.79
C THR A 293 -3.16 3.47 -13.37
N VAL A 294 -3.15 2.39 -12.58
CA VAL A 294 -3.55 1.05 -13.03
C VAL A 294 -4.64 0.50 -12.12
N TRP A 295 -5.76 0.13 -12.71
CA TRP A 295 -6.88 -0.55 -12.05
C TRP A 295 -6.75 -2.05 -12.23
N TRP A 296 -6.46 -2.75 -11.14
CA TRP A 296 -6.49 -4.20 -11.05
C TRP A 296 -7.83 -4.60 -10.45
N LEU A 297 -8.73 -5.10 -11.29
CA LEU A 297 -10.12 -5.40 -10.91
C LEU A 297 -10.45 -6.86 -11.16
N ASP A 298 -11.13 -7.50 -10.23
CA ASP A 298 -11.88 -8.72 -10.57
C ASP A 298 -13.20 -8.37 -11.29
N GLY A 299 -13.83 -9.36 -11.93
CA GLY A 299 -15.09 -9.15 -12.66
C GLY A 299 -16.18 -8.53 -11.79
N ALA A 300 -16.26 -8.96 -10.52
CA ALA A 300 -17.25 -8.46 -9.57
C ALA A 300 -17.07 -6.96 -9.27
N ALA A 301 -15.84 -6.50 -8.98
CA ALA A 301 -15.53 -5.08 -8.76
C ALA A 301 -15.65 -4.25 -10.05
N ALA A 302 -15.51 -4.87 -11.22
CA ALA A 302 -15.73 -4.21 -12.51
C ALA A 302 -17.23 -4.11 -12.90
N GLY A 303 -18.14 -4.65 -12.09
CA GLY A 303 -19.58 -4.67 -12.41
C GLY A 303 -19.96 -5.67 -13.50
N GLN A 304 -19.10 -6.66 -13.77
CA GLN A 304 -19.36 -7.75 -14.71
C GLN A 304 -19.93 -8.94 -13.93
N ALA A 305 -21.24 -9.12 -14.05
CA ALA A 305 -21.98 -10.27 -13.49
C ALA A 305 -22.26 -11.33 -14.56
#